data_AF-A0A8T6NM59-F1
#
_entry.id   AF-A0A8T6NM59-F1
#
_cell.length_a   1.000
_cell.length_b   1.000
_cell.length_c   1.000
_cell.angle_alpha   90.00
_cell.angle_beta   90.00
_cell.angle_gamma   90.00
#
_symmetry.space_group_name_H-M   'P 1'
#
loop_
_entity.id
_entity.type
_entity.pdbx_description
1 polymer ?
#
loop_
_entity_poly.entity_id
_entity_poly.type
_entity_poly.pdbx_seq_one_letter_code
_entity_poly.pdbx_strand_id
1 'polypeptide(L)'
;MRGGTLPSWLGEDEGHYPSKLPLSIWYHDLYTTGIDPSARFPRDRYQLLKERIKDAQLPSPIEFHEPRPASVDDLLRAHGSDYVDRFLGGRLGDREINRIGLKPWSDSFGQRTLLIMGGSISALEHVCQNGGISGNMAG
;
A
#
# COMPACT_ATOMS: atom_id res chain seq x y z
N MET A 1 -39.19 -2.72 28.02
CA MET A 1 -39.05 -1.76 26.91
C MET A 1 -38.27 -2.44 25.80
N ARG A 2 -38.94 -2.58 24.65
CA ARG A 2 -38.55 -3.04 23.30
C ARG A 2 -37.18 -3.71 23.13
N GLY A 3 -37.21 -5.04 23.04
CA GLY A 3 -36.25 -5.79 22.23
C GLY A 3 -36.54 -5.49 20.75
N GLY A 4 -35.58 -4.89 20.06
CA GLY A 4 -35.67 -4.65 18.63
C GLY A 4 -35.33 -5.94 17.89
N THR A 5 -36.27 -6.43 17.07
CA THR A 5 -35.99 -7.44 16.06
C THR A 5 -35.04 -6.85 15.01
N LEU A 6 -33.98 -7.58 14.70
CA LEU A 6 -33.03 -7.21 13.66
C LEU A 6 -33.74 -7.12 12.29
N PRO A 7 -33.34 -6.19 11.40
CA PRO A 7 -33.93 -6.07 10.07
C PRO A 7 -33.81 -7.34 9.25
N SER A 8 -34.82 -7.65 8.44
CA SER A 8 -34.95 -8.88 7.66
C SER A 8 -33.91 -9.07 6.53
N TRP A 9 -33.01 -8.12 6.32
CA TRP A 9 -31.86 -8.24 5.41
C TRP A 9 -30.57 -8.67 6.11
N LEU A 10 -30.57 -8.77 7.44
CA LEU A 10 -29.65 -9.63 8.16
C LEU A 10 -30.26 -11.03 8.10
N GLY A 11 -30.03 -11.73 6.98
CA GLY A 11 -30.41 -13.12 6.89
C GLY A 11 -29.84 -13.91 8.07
N GLU A 12 -30.55 -14.95 8.49
CA GLU A 12 -29.98 -16.04 9.29
C GLU A 12 -28.99 -16.80 8.38
N ASP A 13 -27.92 -16.13 7.99
CA ASP A 13 -26.79 -16.77 7.38
C ASP A 13 -25.98 -17.29 8.56
N GLU A 14 -26.26 -18.54 8.94
CA GLU A 14 -25.25 -19.45 9.53
C GLU A 14 -24.13 -19.56 8.49
N GLY A 15 -23.40 -18.45 8.35
CA GLY A 15 -22.65 -18.09 7.16
C GLY A 15 -21.51 -19.08 7.02
N HIS A 16 -21.70 -20.01 6.11
CA HIS A 16 -20.65 -20.80 5.53
C HIS A 16 -19.77 -19.82 4.75
N TYR A 17 -18.89 -19.09 5.45
CA TYR A 17 -17.90 -18.22 4.84
C TYR A 17 -17.18 -19.08 3.81
N PRO A 18 -17.27 -18.76 2.51
CA PRO A 18 -16.54 -19.52 1.51
C PRO A 18 -15.07 -19.50 1.92
N SER A 19 -14.47 -20.69 1.93
CA SER A 19 -13.10 -20.97 2.31
C SER A 19 -12.14 -19.79 2.16
N LYS A 20 -11.62 -19.30 3.31
CA LYS A 20 -10.21 -18.94 3.59
C LYS A 20 -9.34 -18.50 2.40
N LEU A 21 -9.81 -17.64 1.50
CA LEU A 21 -8.92 -17.08 0.50
C LEU A 21 -7.97 -16.12 1.21
N PRO A 22 -6.65 -16.27 1.02
CA PRO A 22 -5.68 -15.40 1.64
C PRO A 22 -5.93 -13.95 1.19
N LEU A 23 -5.80 -13.00 2.11
CA LEU A 23 -5.75 -11.59 1.75
C LEU A 23 -4.35 -11.29 1.21
N SER A 24 -4.23 -11.00 -0.09
CA SER A 24 -2.97 -10.59 -0.70
C SER A 24 -2.64 -9.13 -0.37
N ILE A 25 -1.49 -8.91 0.25
CA ILE A 25 -0.96 -7.59 0.62
C ILE A 25 0.41 -7.37 -0.02
N TRP A 26 0.57 -6.22 -0.68
CA TRP A 26 1.85 -5.78 -1.21
C TRP A 26 2.67 -5.02 -0.17
N TYR A 27 3.94 -5.36 -0.05
CA TYR A 27 4.87 -4.75 0.89
C TYR A 27 6.30 -4.83 0.35
N HIS A 28 7.10 -3.80 0.62
CA HIS A 28 8.54 -3.84 0.41
C HIS A 28 9.27 -3.16 1.58
N ASP A 29 10.47 -3.64 1.94
CA ASP A 29 11.24 -3.08 3.08
C ASP A 29 11.62 -1.60 2.88
N LEU A 30 11.79 -1.18 1.62
CA LEU A 30 11.98 0.23 1.26
C LEU A 30 10.84 1.15 1.71
N TYR A 31 9.66 0.64 2.04
CA TYR A 31 8.59 1.45 2.63
C TYR A 31 9.04 2.10 3.94
N THR A 32 9.89 1.42 4.69
CA THR A 32 10.56 1.92 5.89
C THR A 32 11.96 2.45 5.56
N THR A 33 12.82 1.64 4.93
CA THR A 33 14.26 1.96 4.80
C THR A 33 14.55 3.03 3.76
N GLY A 34 13.60 3.34 2.86
CA GLY A 34 13.70 4.44 1.90
C GLY A 34 13.31 5.81 2.46
N ILE A 35 13.02 5.91 3.76
CA ILE A 35 12.88 7.18 4.48
C ILE A 35 14.04 7.29 5.46
N ASP A 36 14.67 8.46 5.54
CA ASP A 36 15.74 8.71 6.51
C ASP A 36 15.26 8.51 7.97
N PRO A 37 16.06 7.86 8.85
CA PRO A 37 15.68 7.65 10.26
C PRO A 37 15.39 8.94 11.04
N SER A 38 15.95 10.08 10.63
CA SER A 38 15.72 11.39 11.25
C SER A 38 14.44 12.07 10.79
N ALA A 39 13.76 11.53 9.78
CA ALA A 39 12.49 12.08 9.31
C ALA A 39 11.41 11.99 10.40
N ARG A 40 10.58 13.02 10.51
CA ARG A 40 9.44 13.03 11.47
C ARG A 40 8.31 12.06 11.10
N PHE A 41 8.38 11.42 9.94
CA PHE A 41 7.39 10.47 9.48
C PHE A 41 7.52 9.14 10.24
N PRO A 42 6.42 8.52 10.70
CA PRO A 42 6.45 7.25 11.43
C PRO A 42 6.75 6.07 10.49
N ARG A 43 7.98 6.03 9.96
CA ARG A 43 8.41 5.08 8.92
C ARG A 43 8.33 3.62 9.35
N ASP A 44 8.64 3.33 10.61
CA ASP A 44 8.75 1.96 11.11
C ASP A 44 7.38 1.26 11.22
N ARG A 45 6.27 2.00 11.07
CA ARG A 45 4.90 1.46 11.14
C ARG A 45 4.67 0.30 10.17
N TYR A 46 5.31 0.29 9.00
CA TYR A 46 5.12 -0.75 8.00
C TYR A 46 5.77 -2.08 8.42
N GLN A 47 7.01 -2.02 8.91
CA GLN A 47 7.72 -3.20 9.43
C GLN A 47 7.01 -3.75 10.67
N LEU A 48 6.69 -2.87 11.63
CA LEU A 48 5.97 -3.26 12.85
C LEU A 48 4.59 -3.87 12.55
N LEU A 49 3.88 -3.35 11.54
CA LEU A 49 2.60 -3.92 11.13
C LEU A 49 2.77 -5.31 10.50
N LYS A 50 3.76 -5.49 9.62
CA LYS A 50 4.07 -6.80 9.02
C LYS A 50 4.43 -7.84 10.07
N GLU A 51 5.26 -7.48 11.06
CA GLU A 51 5.61 -8.34 12.20
C GLU A 51 4.36 -8.72 13.01
N ARG A 52 3.56 -7.73 13.41
CA ARG A 52 2.30 -7.98 14.15
C ARG A 52 1.33 -8.88 13.39
N ILE A 53 1.23 -8.74 12.07
CA ILE A 53 0.39 -9.60 11.23
C ILE A 53 0.92 -11.04 11.21
N LYS A 54 2.24 -11.21 11.09
CA LYS A 54 2.87 -12.55 11.08
C LYS A 54 2.67 -13.30 12.40
N ASP A 55 2.70 -12.56 13.51
CA ASP A 55 2.55 -13.13 14.85
C ASP A 55 1.07 -13.32 15.25
N ALA A 56 0.13 -12.73 14.51
CA ALA A 56 -1.29 -12.80 14.81
C ALA A 56 -1.91 -14.14 14.36
N GLN A 57 -2.75 -14.72 15.22
CA GLN A 57 -3.59 -15.86 14.88
C GLN A 57 -4.85 -15.38 14.17
N LEU A 58 -4.70 -15.04 12.89
CA LEU A 58 -5.79 -14.53 12.07
C LEU A 58 -6.73 -15.66 11.62
N PRO A 59 -8.05 -15.40 11.51
CA PRO A 59 -9.02 -16.38 11.02
C PRO A 59 -8.80 -16.75 9.55
N SER A 60 -8.04 -15.95 8.80
CA SER A 60 -7.64 -16.22 7.42
C SER A 60 -6.20 -15.74 7.19
N PRO A 61 -5.42 -16.45 6.37
CA PRO A 61 -4.03 -16.10 6.11
C PRO A 61 -3.93 -14.76 5.36
N ILE A 62 -2.84 -14.03 5.63
CA ILE A 62 -2.43 -12.86 4.85
C ILE A 62 -1.18 -13.27 4.07
N GLU A 63 -1.23 -13.14 2.74
CA GLU A 63 -0.10 -13.42 1.86
C GLU A 63 0.60 -12.13 1.49
N PHE A 64 1.92 -12.09 1.70
CA PHE A 64 2.73 -10.93 1.37
C PHE A 64 3.38 -11.09 0.00
N HIS A 65 3.21 -10.09 -0.85
CA HIS A 65 3.83 -10.01 -2.17
C HIS A 65 4.75 -8.79 -2.26
N GLU A 66 5.82 -8.91 -3.05
CA GLU A 66 6.64 -7.74 -3.38
C GLU A 66 6.05 -6.99 -4.57
N PRO A 67 6.03 -5.64 -4.53
CA PRO A 67 5.54 -4.83 -5.63
C PRO A 67 6.58 -4.70 -6.73
N ARG A 68 6.11 -4.64 -7.98
CA ARG A 68 6.92 -4.04 -9.05
C ARG A 68 7.02 -2.53 -8.81
N PRO A 69 8.10 -1.85 -9.22
CA PRO A 69 8.06 -0.39 -9.32
C PRO A 69 7.02 0.05 -10.35
N ALA A 70 6.37 1.19 -10.11
CA ALA A 70 5.55 1.85 -11.12
C ALA A 70 6.40 2.19 -12.36
N SER A 71 5.86 1.88 -13.54
CA SER A 71 6.49 2.19 -14.81
C SER A 71 6.30 3.66 -15.18
N VAL A 72 7.08 4.18 -16.14
CA VAL A 72 6.90 5.54 -16.67
C VAL A 72 5.47 5.73 -17.18
N ASP A 73 4.92 4.74 -17.89
CA ASP A 73 3.55 4.78 -18.40
C ASP A 73 2.52 4.87 -17.27
N ASP A 74 2.74 4.19 -16.14
CA ASP A 74 1.87 4.32 -14.97
C ASP A 74 1.87 5.75 -14.43
N LEU A 75 3.05 6.40 -14.36
CA LEU A 75 3.18 7.77 -13.87
C LEU A 75 2.53 8.79 -14.81
N LEU A 76 2.72 8.62 -16.11
CA LEU A 76 2.18 9.52 -17.14
C LEU A 76 0.65 9.48 -17.24
N ARG A 77 -0.02 8.47 -16.69
CA ARG A 77 -1.49 8.45 -16.59
C ARG A 77 -2.05 9.51 -15.64
N ALA A 78 -1.26 9.96 -14.66
CA ALA A 78 -1.70 10.90 -13.62
C ALA A 78 -0.87 12.19 -13.55
N HIS A 79 0.35 12.18 -14.07
CA HIS A 79 1.31 13.27 -13.93
C HIS A 79 1.80 13.78 -15.30
N GLY A 80 2.15 15.07 -15.36
CA GLY A 80 2.76 15.66 -16.56
C GLY A 80 4.19 15.14 -16.79
N SER A 81 4.57 14.99 -18.06
CA SER A 81 5.86 14.41 -18.47
C SER A 81 7.07 15.14 -17.88
N ASP A 82 7.07 16.47 -17.89
CA ASP A 82 8.16 17.26 -17.28
C ASP A 82 8.39 16.91 -15.81
N TYR A 83 7.30 16.76 -15.05
CA TYR A 83 7.40 16.40 -13.64
C TYR A 83 7.92 14.97 -13.47
N VAL A 84 7.44 14.02 -14.28
CA VAL A 84 7.90 12.62 -14.24
C VAL A 84 9.40 12.54 -14.54
N ASP A 85 9.86 13.22 -15.59
CA ASP A 85 11.27 13.23 -15.98
C ASP A 85 12.16 13.83 -14.89
N ARG A 86 11.72 14.92 -14.26
CA ARG A 86 12.47 15.55 -13.16
C ARG A 86 12.43 14.72 -11.88
N PHE A 87 11.31 14.06 -11.57
CA PHE A 87 11.19 13.15 -10.43
C PHE A 87 12.15 11.97 -10.58
N LEU A 88 12.05 11.24 -11.70
CA LEU A 88 12.89 10.07 -11.97
C LEU A 88 14.37 10.45 -12.13
N GLY A 89 14.64 11.66 -12.60
CA GLY A 89 15.97 12.18 -12.79
C GLY A 89 16.62 12.81 -11.55
N GLY A 90 15.95 12.86 -10.40
CA GLY A 90 16.47 13.52 -9.19
C GLY A 90 16.64 15.04 -9.34
N ARG A 91 15.85 15.68 -10.22
CA ARG A 91 15.94 17.11 -10.57
C ARG A 91 14.73 17.92 -10.07
N LEU A 92 14.07 17.45 -9.03
CA LEU A 92 13.04 18.24 -8.36
C LEU A 92 13.67 19.44 -7.65
N GLY A 93 13.00 20.59 -7.70
CA GLY A 93 13.42 21.77 -6.96
C GLY A 93 13.03 21.70 -5.48
N ASP A 94 13.65 22.53 -4.65
CA ASP A 94 13.39 22.59 -3.21
C ASP A 94 11.90 22.78 -2.88
N ARG A 95 11.18 23.61 -3.64
CA ARG A 95 9.74 23.83 -3.41
C ARG A 95 8.92 22.56 -3.60
N GLU A 96 9.27 21.72 -4.57
CA GLU A 96 8.57 20.46 -4.84
C GLU A 96 8.89 19.43 -3.76
N ILE A 97 10.17 19.30 -3.40
CA ILE A 97 10.62 18.44 -2.29
C ILE A 97 9.95 18.85 -0.98
N ASN A 98 9.89 20.16 -0.70
CA ASN A 98 9.19 20.72 0.47
C ASN A 98 7.69 20.37 0.47
N ARG A 99 7.04 20.39 -0.70
CA ARG A 99 5.62 20.06 -0.83
C ARG A 99 5.34 18.57 -0.68
N ILE A 100 6.27 17.70 -1.05
CA ILE A 100 6.19 16.25 -0.78
C ILE A 100 6.31 15.96 0.73
N GLY A 101 7.12 16.75 1.45
CA GLY A 101 7.08 16.79 2.91
C GLY A 101 7.87 15.68 3.63
N LEU A 102 8.72 14.95 2.92
CA LEU A 102 9.59 13.92 3.49
C LEU A 102 11.04 14.37 3.36
N LYS A 103 11.59 14.84 4.49
CA LYS A 103 12.96 15.34 4.61
C LYS A 103 13.74 14.58 5.69
N PRO A 104 15.06 14.39 5.50
CA PRO A 104 15.85 14.75 4.32
C PRO A 104 15.48 13.91 3.08
N TRP A 105 15.71 14.49 1.89
CA TRP A 105 15.49 13.81 0.61
C TRP A 105 16.71 12.94 0.28
N SER A 106 16.46 11.72 -0.19
CA SER A 106 17.49 10.75 -0.58
C SER A 106 17.10 10.06 -1.89
N ASP A 107 18.04 9.47 -2.61
CA ASP A 107 17.75 8.72 -3.83
C ASP A 107 16.85 7.50 -3.57
N SER A 108 16.99 6.88 -2.38
CA SER A 108 16.12 5.79 -1.92
C SER A 108 14.66 6.19 -1.81
N PHE A 109 14.37 7.48 -1.66
CA PHE A 109 13.01 8.01 -1.64
C PHE A 109 12.30 7.84 -2.99
N GLY A 110 13.01 8.12 -4.09
CA GLY A 110 12.46 7.97 -5.44
C GLY A 110 12.04 6.53 -5.69
N GLN A 111 12.95 5.58 -5.48
CA GLN A 111 12.68 4.15 -5.62
C GLN A 111 11.55 3.68 -4.69
N ARG A 112 11.56 4.12 -3.43
CA ARG A 112 10.47 3.84 -2.48
C ARG A 112 9.12 4.29 -3.01
N THR A 113 9.03 5.50 -3.54
CA THR A 113 7.77 6.06 -4.07
C THR A 113 7.26 5.22 -5.24
N LEU A 114 8.15 4.80 -6.15
CA LEU A 114 7.79 3.92 -7.26
C LEU A 114 7.25 2.57 -6.79
N LEU A 115 7.85 1.98 -5.76
CA LEU A 115 7.38 0.70 -5.20
C LEU A 115 6.03 0.85 -4.49
N ILE A 116 5.78 1.97 -3.80
CA ILE A 116 4.48 2.22 -3.18
C ILE A 116 3.40 2.36 -4.26
N MET A 117 3.63 3.16 -5.29
CA MET A 117 2.66 3.29 -6.38
C MET A 117 2.44 1.95 -7.09
N GLY A 118 3.53 1.24 -7.37
CA GLY A 118 3.46 -0.07 -8.01
C GLY A 118 2.76 -1.12 -7.16
N GLY A 119 2.87 -1.09 -5.83
CA GLY A 119 2.12 -1.96 -4.94
C GLY A 119 0.62 -1.72 -4.98
N SER A 120 0.18 -0.46 -5.09
CA SER A 120 -1.25 -0.14 -5.23
C SER A 120 -1.79 -0.58 -6.59
N ILE A 121 -0.98 -0.45 -7.64
CA ILE A 121 -1.32 -0.94 -8.98
C ILE A 121 -1.38 -2.47 -9.01
N SER A 122 -0.39 -3.17 -8.43
CA SER A 122 -0.39 -4.63 -8.37
C SER A 122 -1.54 -5.19 -7.53
N ALA A 123 -1.90 -4.53 -6.43
CA ALA A 123 -3.08 -4.89 -5.65
C ALA A 123 -4.36 -4.78 -6.49
N LEU A 124 -4.54 -3.68 -7.23
CA LEU A 124 -5.67 -3.50 -8.13
C LEU A 124 -5.69 -4.55 -9.25
N GLU A 125 -4.56 -4.76 -9.94
CA GLU A 125 -4.40 -5.77 -10.99
C GLU A 125 -4.79 -7.16 -10.47
N HIS A 126 -4.39 -7.52 -9.24
CA HIS A 126 -4.74 -8.78 -8.61
C HIS A 126 -6.26 -8.95 -8.42
N VAL A 127 -6.96 -7.92 -7.93
CA VAL A 127 -8.42 -7.98 -7.77
C VAL A 127 -9.13 -8.04 -9.12
N CYS A 128 -8.65 -7.30 -10.13
CA CYS A 128 -9.20 -7.38 -11.47
C CYS A 128 -9.08 -8.78 -12.10
N GLN A 129 -8.02 -9.53 -11.75
CA GLN A 129 -7.77 -10.86 -12.29
C GLN A 129 -8.43 -11.99 -11.48
N ASN A 130 -8.46 -11.86 -10.15
CA ASN A 130 -8.83 -12.95 -9.24
C ASN A 130 -10.13 -12.67 -8.45
N GLY A 131 -10.65 -11.44 -8.50
CA GLY A 131 -11.74 -10.97 -7.63
C GLY A 131 -11.27 -10.73 -6.19
N GLY A 132 -12.23 -10.56 -5.27
CA GLY A 132 -11.96 -10.46 -3.85
C GLY A 132 -11.40 -9.11 -3.39
N ILE A 133 -10.57 -9.15 -2.34
CA ILE A 133 -9.97 -7.98 -1.69
C ILE A 133 -8.46 -8.16 -1.68
N SER A 134 -7.73 -7.09 -1.97
CA SER A 134 -6.28 -7.00 -1.84
C SER A 134 -5.90 -5.64 -1.27
N GLY A 135 -4.63 -5.44 -0.90
CA GLY A 135 -4.17 -4.15 -0.45
C GLY A 135 -2.69 -3.92 -0.65
N ASN A 136 -2.28 -2.66 -0.53
CA ASN A 136 -0.89 -2.28 -0.40
C ASN A 136 -0.67 -1.75 1.01
N MET A 137 0.40 -2.17 1.67
CA MET A 137 0.66 -1.78 3.06
C MET A 137 1.05 -0.29 3.20
N ALA A 138 1.43 0.35 2.09
CA ALA A 138 1.66 1.78 2.00
C ALA A 138 0.81 2.38 0.88
N GLY A 139 0.34 3.62 1.06
CA GLY A 139 -0.58 4.28 0.12
C GLY A 139 -1.74 4.91 0.85
#